data_AF-A0A2S3ZD39-F1
#
_entry.id   AF-A0A2S3ZD39-F1
#
_cell.length_a   1.000
_cell.length_b   1.000
_cell.length_c   1.000
_cell.angle_alpha   90.00
_cell.angle_beta   90.00
_cell.angle_gamma   90.00
#
_symmetry.space_group_name_H-M   'P 1'
#
loop_
_entity.id
_entity.type
_entity.pdbx_description
1 polymer ?
#
loop_
_entity_poly.entity_id
_entity_poly.type
_entity_poly.pdbx_seq_one_letter_code
_entity_poly.pdbx_strand_id
1 'polypeptide(L)'
;MTLLAPQKTRTTLVRTVLRLVLGAFLLLAGISHLTVNREAFLAQVPTWLPLEGDFVVVASGVVEIILGAALLALGRFRVQVGWIVAAFFVAIFPGNISQLVTQTDSFGLNTDLDRTIRLLFQPVLVLWALWSTGAWKAWREYRTGRRTDGGN
;
A
#
# COMPACT_ATOMS: atom_id res chain seq x y z
N MET A 1 -24.25 1.61 -6.36
CA MET A 1 -22.88 1.33 -6.84
C MET A 1 -22.30 0.22 -5.96
N THR A 2 -22.05 -0.97 -6.52
CA THR A 2 -21.51 -2.10 -5.74
C THR A 2 -20.00 -1.90 -5.54
N LEU A 3 -19.51 -2.01 -4.31
CA LEU A 3 -18.08 -1.87 -3.97
C LEU A 3 -17.17 -2.82 -4.77
N LEU A 4 -17.73 -3.95 -5.21
CA LEU A 4 -17.04 -5.02 -5.92
C LEU A 4 -17.22 -4.95 -7.45
N ALA A 5 -18.01 -4.01 -7.97
CA ALA A 5 -18.27 -3.94 -9.41
C ALA A 5 -17.09 -3.31 -10.17
N PRO A 6 -16.78 -3.82 -11.38
CA PRO A 6 -15.82 -3.20 -12.27
C PRO A 6 -16.21 -1.74 -12.61
N GLN A 7 -15.22 -0.86 -12.64
CA GLN A 7 -15.43 0.56 -12.88
C GLN A 7 -15.63 0.82 -14.38
N LYS A 8 -16.78 1.43 -14.72
CA LYS A 8 -17.11 1.82 -16.11
C LYS A 8 -16.82 3.29 -16.40
N THR A 9 -16.72 4.13 -15.37
CA THR A 9 -16.51 5.58 -15.50
C THR A 9 -15.04 5.97 -15.30
N ARG A 10 -14.55 6.91 -16.12
CA ARG A 10 -13.18 7.43 -16.00
C ARG A 10 -13.00 8.23 -14.70
N THR A 11 -11.80 8.16 -14.12
CA THR A 11 -11.38 9.01 -12.99
C THR A 11 -10.90 10.36 -13.50
N THR A 12 -10.76 11.33 -12.60
CA THR A 12 -10.04 12.57 -12.90
C THR A 12 -8.58 12.28 -13.29
N LEU A 13 -7.99 13.14 -14.11
CA LEU A 13 -6.60 13.02 -14.56
C LEU A 13 -5.63 12.90 -13.37
N VAL A 14 -5.79 13.77 -12.37
CA VAL A 14 -4.97 13.80 -11.14
C VAL A 14 -5.00 12.45 -10.42
N ARG A 15 -6.19 11.85 -10.24
CA ARG A 15 -6.32 10.54 -9.59
C ARG A 15 -5.64 9.45 -10.39
N THR A 16 -5.77 9.49 -11.71
CA THR A 16 -5.12 8.52 -12.61
C THR A 16 -3.60 8.64 -12.52
N VAL A 17 -3.03 9.85 -12.65
CA VAL A 17 -1.59 10.07 -12.55
C VAL A 17 -1.06 9.60 -11.20
N LEU A 18 -1.69 10.02 -10.11
CA LEU A 18 -1.27 9.62 -8.76
C LEU A 18 -1.40 8.10 -8.52
N ARG A 19 -2.38 7.43 -9.12
CA ARG A 19 -2.48 5.97 -9.09
C ARG A 19 -1.32 5.31 -9.83
N LEU A 20 -0.95 5.84 -11.00
CA LEU A 20 0.15 5.32 -11.81
C LEU A 20 1.50 5.53 -11.13
N VAL A 21 1.72 6.70 -10.52
CA VAL A 21 2.92 6.98 -9.72
C VAL A 21 3.02 6.00 -8.55
N LEU A 22 1.94 5.77 -7.82
CA LEU A 22 1.91 4.78 -6.73
C LEU A 22 2.20 3.36 -7.25
N GLY A 23 1.66 2.99 -8.41
CA GLY A 23 1.92 1.71 -9.05
C GLY A 23 3.38 1.52 -9.46
N ALA A 24 3.99 2.55 -10.04
CA ALA A 24 5.41 2.55 -10.37
C ALA A 24 6.29 2.44 -9.13
N PHE A 25 5.95 3.17 -8.06
CA PHE A 25 6.68 3.10 -6.80
C PHE A 25 6.66 1.69 -6.19
N LEU A 26 5.49 1.05 -6.11
CA LEU A 26 5.37 -0.34 -5.64
C LEU A 26 6.12 -1.33 -6.54
N LEU A 27 6.01 -1.17 -7.86
CA LEU A 27 6.71 -2.05 -8.79
C LEU A 27 8.23 -1.97 -8.59
N LEU A 28 8.78 -0.77 -8.46
CA LEU A 28 10.21 -0.55 -8.22
C LEU A 28 10.63 -1.04 -6.83
N ALA A 29 9.82 -0.80 -5.79
CA ALA A 29 10.08 -1.31 -4.44
C ALA A 29 10.12 -2.85 -4.41
N GLY A 30 9.17 -3.50 -5.08
CA GLY A 30 9.12 -4.96 -5.15
C GLY A 30 10.29 -5.55 -5.93
N ILE A 31 10.71 -4.93 -7.04
CA ILE A 31 11.94 -5.33 -7.73
C ILE A 31 13.15 -5.17 -6.80
N SER A 32 13.19 -4.09 -6.02
CA SER A 32 14.28 -3.80 -5.09
C SER A 32 14.40 -4.83 -3.96
N HIS A 33 13.28 -5.36 -3.45
CA HIS A 33 13.26 -6.48 -2.48
C HIS A 33 14.00 -7.71 -3.02
N LEU A 34 13.84 -8.00 -4.31
CA LEU A 34 14.37 -9.20 -4.93
C LEU A 34 15.79 -9.04 -5.48
N THR A 35 16.33 -7.82 -5.46
CA THR A 35 17.60 -7.50 -6.14
C THR A 35 18.57 -6.77 -5.22
N VAL A 36 18.46 -5.44 -5.13
CA VAL A 36 19.50 -4.58 -4.59
C VAL A 36 19.40 -4.33 -3.08
N ASN A 37 18.21 -4.41 -2.49
CA ASN A 37 17.96 -3.98 -1.11
C ASN A 37 17.47 -5.10 -0.20
N ARG A 38 17.65 -6.37 -0.58
CA ARG A 38 17.13 -7.52 0.17
C ARG A 38 17.57 -7.52 1.63
N GLU A 39 18.85 -7.26 1.91
CA GLU A 39 19.37 -7.17 3.27
C GLU A 39 18.79 -5.99 4.06
N ALA A 40 18.62 -4.83 3.40
CA ALA A 40 18.01 -3.66 4.03
C ALA A 40 16.56 -3.95 4.45
N PHE A 41 15.78 -4.64 3.60
CA PHE A 41 14.43 -5.08 3.93
C PHE A 41 14.40 -6.13 5.04
N LEU A 42 15.33 -7.10 5.00
CA LEU A 42 15.45 -8.14 6.02
C LEU A 42 15.68 -7.55 7.41
N ALA A 43 16.51 -6.51 7.51
CA ALA A 43 16.79 -5.80 8.76
C ALA A 43 15.54 -5.17 9.41
N GLN A 44 14.45 -5.00 8.67
CA GLN A 44 13.18 -4.45 9.18
C GLN A 44 12.17 -5.51 9.58
N VAL A 45 12.43 -6.79 9.29
CA VAL A 45 11.49 -7.85 9.64
C VAL A 45 11.48 -8.01 11.17
N PRO A 46 10.32 -7.85 11.83
CA PRO A 46 10.27 -7.96 13.28
C PRO A 46 10.59 -9.38 13.76
N THR A 47 11.45 -9.51 14.78
CA THR A 47 11.90 -10.81 15.31
C THR A 47 10.81 -11.63 15.98
N TRP A 48 9.70 -11.00 16.38
CA TRP A 48 8.52 -11.67 16.95
C TRP A 48 7.61 -12.30 15.89
N LEU A 49 7.81 -11.99 14.61
CA LEU A 49 7.02 -12.57 13.52
C LEU A 49 7.41 -14.06 13.36
N PRO A 50 6.47 -15.02 13.47
CA PRO A 50 6.78 -16.45 13.45
C PRO A 50 6.95 -16.95 12.00
N LEU A 51 7.73 -16.24 11.19
CA LEU A 51 8.05 -16.55 9.80
C LEU A 51 9.53 -16.30 9.55
N GLU A 52 10.11 -17.04 8.64
CA GLU A 52 11.49 -16.80 8.20
C GLU A 52 11.59 -15.43 7.52
N GLY A 53 12.50 -14.57 7.98
CA GLY A 53 12.55 -13.18 7.52
C GLY A 53 12.83 -13.03 6.03
N ASP A 54 13.69 -13.88 5.48
CA ASP A 54 13.99 -13.87 4.05
C ASP A 54 12.77 -14.26 3.19
N PHE A 55 11.99 -15.24 3.64
CA PHE A 55 10.72 -15.59 3.02
C PHE A 55 9.75 -14.40 3.03
N VAL A 56 9.65 -13.69 4.16
CA VAL A 56 8.79 -12.50 4.29
C VAL A 56 9.19 -11.42 3.27
N VAL A 57 10.49 -11.14 3.13
CA VAL A 57 11.03 -10.14 2.18
C VAL A 57 10.75 -10.53 0.73
N VAL A 58 10.98 -11.79 0.37
CA VAL A 58 10.72 -12.26 -1.01
C VAL A 58 9.22 -12.22 -1.32
N ALA A 59 8.40 -12.72 -0.40
CA ALA A 59 6.95 -12.76 -0.57
C ALA A 59 6.38 -11.34 -0.68
N SER A 60 6.80 -10.40 0.18
CA SER A 60 6.36 -9.00 0.09
C SER A 60 6.79 -8.35 -1.22
N GLY A 61 8.03 -8.58 -1.67
CA GLY A 61 8.53 -8.07 -2.94
C GLY A 61 7.71 -8.54 -4.15
N VAL A 62 7.33 -9.83 -4.19
CA VAL A 62 6.45 -10.37 -5.23
C VAL A 62 5.07 -9.74 -5.17
N VAL A 63 4.49 -9.59 -3.98
CA VAL A 63 3.19 -8.93 -3.79
C VAL A 63 3.23 -7.48 -4.27
N GLU A 64 4.27 -6.73 -3.96
CA GLU A 64 4.45 -5.34 -4.42
C GLU A 64 4.54 -5.23 -5.94
N ILE A 65 5.26 -6.14 -6.60
CA ILE A 65 5.33 -6.19 -8.07
C ILE A 65 3.93 -6.39 -8.67
N ILE A 66 3.18 -7.37 -8.14
CA ILE A 66 1.83 -7.69 -8.62
C ILE A 66 0.89 -6.49 -8.41
N LEU A 67 0.94 -5.87 -7.22
CA LEU A 67 0.10 -4.72 -6.89
C LEU A 67 0.47 -3.48 -7.71
N GLY A 68 1.77 -3.24 -7.90
CA GLY A 68 2.28 -2.17 -8.75
C GLY A 68 1.81 -2.32 -10.19
N ALA A 69 2.01 -3.51 -10.78
CA ALA A 69 1.52 -3.83 -12.11
C ALA A 69 -0.01 -3.72 -12.22
N ALA A 70 -0.76 -4.15 -11.20
CA ALA A 70 -2.21 -4.03 -11.16
C ALA A 70 -2.68 -2.57 -11.14
N LEU A 71 -2.02 -1.68 -10.39
CA LEU A 71 -2.32 -0.24 -10.39
C LEU A 71 -2.04 0.42 -11.75
N LEU A 72 -1.02 -0.07 -12.46
CA LEU A 72 -0.65 0.42 -13.80
C LEU A 72 -1.64 -0.07 -14.87
N ALA A 73 -1.92 -1.36 -14.90
CA ALA A 73 -2.65 -2.01 -16.00
C ALA A 73 -4.16 -2.18 -15.75
N LEU A 74 -4.59 -2.47 -14.52
CA LEU A 74 -5.97 -2.87 -14.21
C LEU A 74 -6.86 -1.68 -13.82
N GLY A 75 -6.90 -0.66 -14.68
CA GLY A 75 -7.71 0.55 -14.44
C GLY A 75 -9.20 0.27 -14.20
N ARG A 76 -9.73 -0.84 -14.73
CA ARG A 76 -11.10 -1.32 -14.54
C ARG A 76 -11.38 -1.82 -13.11
N PHE A 77 -10.37 -2.36 -12.43
CA PHE A 77 -10.46 -2.90 -11.06
C PHE A 77 -9.79 -1.99 -10.02
N ARG A 78 -9.54 -0.73 -10.38
CA ARG A 78 -8.79 0.21 -9.54
C ARG A 78 -9.31 0.30 -8.11
N VAL A 79 -10.62 0.25 -7.87
CA VAL A 79 -11.22 0.38 -6.52
C VAL A 79 -10.82 -0.81 -5.64
N GLN A 80 -10.92 -2.02 -6.18
CA GLN A 80 -10.54 -3.27 -5.51
C GLN A 80 -9.03 -3.28 -5.23
N VAL A 81 -8.23 -2.97 -6.26
CA VAL A 81 -6.77 -2.89 -6.14
C VAL A 81 -6.38 -1.85 -5.08
N GLY A 82 -7.05 -0.70 -5.02
CA GLY A 82 -6.80 0.34 -4.03
C GLY A 82 -7.04 -0.11 -2.59
N TRP A 83 -8.10 -0.89 -2.34
CA TRP A 83 -8.34 -1.49 -1.04
C TRP A 83 -7.26 -2.51 -0.66
N ILE A 84 -6.85 -3.35 -1.61
CA ILE A 84 -5.81 -4.36 -1.37
C ILE A 84 -4.47 -3.68 -1.09
N VAL A 85 -4.10 -2.65 -1.85
CA VAL A 85 -2.87 -1.86 -1.61
C VAL A 85 -2.91 -1.16 -0.26
N ALA A 86 -4.05 -0.58 0.12
CA ALA A 86 -4.22 0.03 1.43
C ALA A 86 -4.04 -0.99 2.56
N ALA A 87 -4.64 -2.18 2.43
CA ALA A 87 -4.48 -3.26 3.40
C ALA A 87 -3.03 -3.77 3.46
N PHE A 88 -2.36 -3.87 2.31
CA PHE A 88 -0.95 -4.23 2.23
C PHE A 88 -0.06 -3.22 2.97
N PHE A 89 -0.27 -1.91 2.76
CA PHE A 89 0.46 -0.89 3.51
C PHE A 89 0.25 -0.98 5.02
N VAL A 90 -0.96 -1.34 5.48
CA VAL A 90 -1.20 -1.60 6.90
C VAL A 90 -0.47 -2.86 7.37
N ALA A 91 -0.46 -3.91 6.56
CA ALA A 91 0.17 -5.19 6.90
C ALA A 91 1.70 -5.09 7.03
N ILE A 92 2.37 -4.25 6.23
CA ILE A 92 3.83 -4.05 6.33
C ILE A 92 4.23 -3.01 7.39
N PHE A 93 3.27 -2.24 7.92
CA PHE A 93 3.55 -1.18 8.89
C PHE A 93 4.29 -1.65 10.16
N PRO A 94 4.03 -2.86 10.73
CA PRO A 94 4.80 -3.38 11.85
C PRO A 94 6.32 -3.44 11.60
N GLY A 95 6.76 -3.65 10.35
CA GLY A 95 8.18 -3.61 9.99
C GLY A 95 8.78 -2.21 10.16
N ASN A 96 8.05 -1.17 9.76
CA ASN A 96 8.48 0.22 9.96
C ASN A 96 8.55 0.58 11.45
N ILE A 97 7.58 0.12 12.25
CA ILE A 97 7.58 0.31 13.71
C ILE A 97 8.77 -0.40 14.32
N SER A 98 9.02 -1.65 13.93
CA SER A 98 10.17 -2.43 14.40
C SER A 98 11.45 -1.66 14.17
N GLN A 99 11.67 -1.12 12.95
CA GLN A 99 12.85 -0.33 12.65
C GLN A 99 13.08 0.84 13.61
N LEU A 100 12.01 1.56 13.99
CA LEU A 100 12.11 2.65 14.96
C LEU A 100 12.45 2.13 16.36
N VAL A 101 11.73 1.11 16.83
CA VAL A 101 11.89 0.56 18.19
C VAL A 101 13.27 -0.08 18.39
N THR A 102 13.78 -0.76 17.37
CA THR A 102 15.09 -1.41 17.40
C THR A 102 16.22 -0.50 16.91
N GLN A 103 15.90 0.75 16.53
CA GLN A 103 16.83 1.75 16.00
C GLN A 103 17.71 1.19 14.87
N THR A 104 17.11 0.37 14.00
CA THR A 104 17.83 -0.33 12.95
C THR A 104 18.13 0.61 11.79
N ASP A 105 19.41 0.77 11.48
CA ASP A 105 19.88 1.48 10.29
C ASP A 105 19.53 0.70 9.02
N SER A 106 18.70 1.29 8.17
CA SER A 106 18.28 0.69 6.90
C SER A 106 17.69 1.77 5.99
N PHE A 107 17.89 1.63 4.67
CA PHE A 107 17.46 2.62 3.67
C PHE A 107 18.02 4.05 3.88
N GLY A 108 19.18 4.17 4.54
CA GLY A 108 19.76 5.47 4.90
C GLY A 108 18.99 6.20 6.01
N LEU A 109 18.03 5.55 6.66
CA LEU A 109 17.31 6.05 7.83
C LEU A 109 18.12 5.73 9.10
N ASN A 110 19.04 6.63 9.43
CA ASN A 110 20.01 6.43 10.51
C ASN A 110 19.62 7.13 11.82
N THR A 111 18.60 7.99 11.79
CA THR A 111 18.12 8.72 12.97
C THR A 111 16.69 8.37 13.33
N ASP A 112 16.33 8.53 14.60
CA ASP A 112 14.95 8.32 15.07
C ASP A 112 13.99 9.33 14.45
N LEU A 113 14.47 10.52 14.10
CA LEU A 113 13.69 11.51 13.37
C LEU A 113 13.29 10.98 11.99
N ASP A 114 14.23 10.42 11.23
CA ASP A 114 13.96 9.88 9.89
C ASP A 114 12.98 8.72 9.94
N ARG A 115 13.18 7.80 10.89
CA ARG A 115 12.28 6.66 11.14
C ARG A 115 10.88 7.13 11.54
N THR A 116 10.77 8.15 12.39
CA THR A 116 9.48 8.72 12.81
C THR A 116 8.76 9.40 11.66
N ILE A 117 9.48 10.17 10.83
CA ILE A 117 8.92 10.79 9.62
C ILE A 117 8.34 9.70 8.70
N ARG A 118 9.08 8.61 8.49
CA ARG A 118 8.59 7.46 7.72
C ARG A 118 7.28 6.89 8.26
N LEU A 119 7.12 6.77 9.58
CA LEU A 119 5.86 6.31 10.18
C LEU A 119 4.69 7.25 9.87
N LEU A 120 4.91 8.57 9.92
CA LEU A 120 3.88 9.57 9.58
C LEU A 120 3.45 9.51 8.12
N PHE A 121 4.35 9.10 7.21
CA PHE A 121 4.02 8.90 5.81
C PHE A 121 3.22 7.61 5.53
N GLN A 122 3.23 6.61 6.42
CA GLN A 122 2.49 5.37 6.18
C GLN A 122 0.96 5.58 6.07
N PRO A 123 0.29 6.31 6.99
CA PRO A 123 -1.12 6.67 6.82
C PRO A 123 -1.37 7.48 5.53
N VAL A 124 -0.43 8.32 5.12
CA VAL A 124 -0.54 9.11 3.88
C VAL A 124 -0.56 8.18 2.66
N LEU A 125 0.29 7.14 2.63
CA LEU A 125 0.29 6.13 1.56
C LEU A 125 -1.03 5.34 1.51
N VAL A 126 -1.58 4.96 2.66
CA VAL A 126 -2.90 4.31 2.76
C VAL A 126 -3.99 5.21 2.18
N LEU A 127 -4.04 6.47 2.61
CA LEU A 127 -5.03 7.45 2.11
C LEU A 127 -4.85 7.73 0.61
N TRP A 128 -3.60 7.82 0.13
CA TRP A 128 -3.29 7.98 -1.28
C TRP A 128 -3.81 6.78 -2.09
N ALA A 129 -3.56 5.54 -1.67
CA ALA A 129 -4.08 4.35 -2.34
C ALA A 129 -5.61 4.39 -2.45
N LEU A 130 -6.31 4.68 -1.34
CA LEU A 130 -7.77 4.74 -1.31
C LEU A 130 -8.35 5.89 -2.13
N TRP A 131 -7.69 7.05 -2.13
CA TRP A 131 -8.17 8.22 -2.84
C TRP A 131 -7.87 8.14 -4.34
N SER A 132 -6.63 7.86 -4.75
CA SER A 132 -6.24 7.86 -6.18
C SER A 132 -7.00 6.82 -7.00
N THR A 133 -7.40 5.71 -6.38
CA THR A 133 -8.19 4.66 -7.02
C THR A 133 -9.70 4.91 -7.02
N GLY A 134 -10.17 5.89 -6.24
CA GLY A 134 -11.59 6.16 -6.02
C GLY A 134 -12.25 5.22 -5.00
N ALA A 135 -11.50 4.35 -4.33
CA ALA A 135 -12.02 3.44 -3.32
C ALA A 135 -12.72 4.18 -2.17
N TRP A 136 -12.15 5.29 -1.71
CA TRP A 136 -12.76 6.14 -0.69
C TRP A 136 -14.13 6.70 -1.13
N LYS A 137 -14.23 7.15 -2.37
CA LYS A 137 -15.47 7.70 -2.94
C LYS A 137 -16.55 6.60 -3.04
N ALA A 138 -16.19 5.44 -3.59
CA ALA A 138 -17.11 4.30 -3.72
C ALA A 138 -17.65 3.84 -2.36
N TRP A 139 -16.81 3.85 -1.31
CA TRP A 139 -17.22 3.54 0.06
C TRP A 139 -18.20 4.56 0.65
N ARG A 140 -17.93 5.86 0.46
CA ARG A 140 -18.85 6.91 0.92
C ARG A 140 -20.22 6.78 0.26
N GLU A 141 -20.26 6.58 -1.06
CA GLU A 141 -21.51 6.42 -1.82
C GLU A 141 -22.31 5.16 -1.40
N TYR A 142 -21.60 4.06 -1.15
CA TYR A 142 -22.21 2.84 -0.61
C TYR A 142 -22.81 3.08 0.79
N ARG A 143 -22.10 3.76 1.68
CA ARG A 143 -22.60 4.07 3.04
C ARG A 143 -23.80 5.00 3.03
N THR A 144 -23.86 5.97 2.11
CA THR A 144 -25.02 6.87 1.99
C THR A 144 -26.23 6.16 1.44
N GLY A 145 -26.10 5.33 0.40
CA GLY A 145 -27.23 4.57 -0.16
C GLY A 145 -27.82 3.57 0.84
N ARG A 146 -26.97 2.94 1.66
CA ARG A 146 -27.44 2.01 2.70
C ARG A 146 -28.20 2.70 3.85
N ARG A 147 -27.92 3.99 4.11
CA ARG A 147 -28.67 4.79 5.10
C ARG A 147 -30.06 5.18 4.61
N THR A 148 -30.22 5.45 3.31
CA THR A 148 -31.52 5.77 2.74
C THR A 148 -32.43 4.54 2.64
N ASP A 149 -31.86 3.36 2.37
CA ASP A 149 -32.65 2.13 2.20
C ASP A 149 -33.07 1.47 3.53
N GLY A 150 -32.38 1.74 4.64
CA GLY A 150 -32.67 1.16 5.96
C GLY A 150 -33.43 2.08 6.92
N GLY A 151 -33.86 3.26 6.46
CA GLY A 151 -34.61 4.26 7.24
C GLY A 151 -36.10 4.34 6.88
N ASN A 152 -36.62 3.34 6.18
CA ASN A 152 -38.01 3.21 5.74
C ASN A 152 -38.53 1.83 6.12
#